data_AF-A0A328SJL7-F1
#
_entry.id   AF-A0A328SJL7-F1
#
_cell.length_a   1.000
_cell.length_b   1.000
_cell.length_c   1.000
_cell.angle_alpha   90.00
_cell.angle_beta   90.00
_cell.angle_gamma   90.00
#
_symmetry.space_group_name_H-M   'P 1'
#
loop_
_entity.id
_entity.type
_entity.pdbx_description
1 polymer ?
#
loop_
_entity_poly.entity_id
_entity_poly.type
_entity_poly.pdbx_seq_one_letter_code
_entity_poly.pdbx_strand_id
1 'polypeptide(L)'
;MKLNKIFLLLLLSLLFIGLSYATEVSDDNTVNTTTVCVSTPGEVVHSSNTQIKEVDNRIIDQTNKKEITKQNHTKNVKTASKTIDVNNFNTLHNTLTSDTYSTLTLNIKSDIILTKNTELNTAIKTLTINGNGKTINGNKKYQFLKINSDCMVTISNLIITNCYGKYGGAIYQYNDNDLTIRNSTFINNGVNNESTLPNYIGGLYIEDVGVTAGNGEAIFKFGNGNLYIENSMFIKNMTTSKVGYIGIISCSGGSYVYMTITNSTFLKNLENGTAAIRTKNTRSNIEKSTFTGFSKAIDHYDKSLTITNCDFINNTAGAVRFTNDYYRSELEVNNCNFINNSNLNDSLYNGGALFIRPSGKYDGTYTSYDYWGNPINSISYLKITVNNNTFINNTGNNGGAIKTVITGTTYYLNITKNVFKYNKAEYGSAIYHDTYPAYNKTFTNIYNNTFVQNIPNTYNARRGAITDIGNAIITNNNDETSKYTHTIYTKGINTEISDNIFDDGPIETYISINEIGNTQYTDNATIKGKLKTNYGGTPLKNTIIKITINEKTYTTKTDNNGIFTYNYKTNTLGTNNITVTYEGNTKYAGRTMKTTFTVTQKPTKITINKIANTQYANNA
;
A
#
# COMPACT_ATOMS: atom_id res chain seq x y z
N MET A 1 26.97 -12.33 8.49
CA MET A 1 26.19 -11.97 9.71
C MET A 1 24.72 -11.98 9.33
N LYS A 2 23.91 -12.88 9.92
CA LYS A 2 22.57 -13.24 9.39
C LYS A 2 21.56 -12.09 9.51
N LEU A 3 20.86 -11.81 8.41
CA LEU A 3 19.80 -10.79 8.21
C LEU A 3 18.79 -10.70 9.38
N ASN A 4 18.53 -11.83 10.05
CA ASN A 4 17.59 -11.92 11.18
C ASN A 4 18.03 -11.14 12.42
N LYS A 5 19.33 -10.89 12.64
CA LYS A 5 19.80 -10.08 13.79
C LYS A 5 19.67 -8.57 13.54
N ILE A 6 19.80 -8.13 12.30
CA ILE A 6 19.59 -6.73 11.91
C ILE A 6 18.09 -6.37 12.02
N PHE A 7 17.21 -7.29 11.64
CA PHE A 7 15.76 -7.13 11.80
C PHE A 7 15.31 -7.05 13.27
N LEU A 8 15.91 -7.87 14.15
CA LEU A 8 15.63 -7.81 15.59
C LEU A 8 16.15 -6.52 16.23
N LEU A 9 17.29 -5.99 15.77
CA LEU A 9 17.82 -4.70 16.22
C LEU A 9 16.93 -3.52 15.79
N LEU A 10 16.41 -3.53 14.55
CA LEU A 10 15.49 -2.51 14.03
C LEU A 10 14.15 -2.51 14.77
N LEU A 11 13.63 -3.70 15.09
CA LEU A 11 12.41 -3.86 15.87
C LEU A 11 12.62 -3.42 17.34
N LEU A 12 13.79 -3.67 17.92
CA LEU A 12 14.15 -3.18 19.26
C LEU A 12 14.31 -1.66 19.28
N SER A 13 14.95 -1.05 18.28
CA SER A 13 15.10 0.41 18.21
C SER A 13 13.75 1.13 18.08
N LEU A 14 12.77 0.54 17.40
CA LEU A 14 11.40 1.05 17.32
C LEU A 14 10.63 0.90 18.65
N LEU A 15 10.96 -0.10 19.48
CA LEU A 15 10.41 -0.23 20.83
C LEU A 15 11.02 0.77 21.83
N PHE A 16 12.29 1.14 21.66
CA PHE A 16 12.98 2.06 22.58
C PHE A 16 12.59 3.54 22.38
N ILE A 17 12.16 3.95 21.17
CA ILE A 17 11.63 5.29 20.94
C ILE A 17 10.27 5.49 21.64
N GLY A 18 9.52 4.40 21.87
CA GLY A 18 8.25 4.43 22.62
C GLY A 18 8.41 4.43 24.15
N LEU A 19 9.61 4.20 24.69
CA LEU A 19 9.87 4.13 26.13
C LEU A 19 10.61 5.36 26.68
N SER A 20 11.15 6.24 25.84
CA SER A 20 11.90 7.42 26.27
C SER A 20 11.05 8.65 26.60
N TYR A 21 9.72 8.56 26.56
CA TYR A 21 8.81 9.63 27.00
C TYR A 21 8.14 9.30 28.33
N ALA A 22 8.94 8.99 29.33
CA ALA A 22 8.49 8.98 30.71
C ALA A 22 9.70 9.20 31.63
N THR A 23 10.15 10.44 31.72
CA THR A 23 10.67 11.12 32.93
C THR A 23 11.31 12.43 32.50
N GLU A 24 10.64 13.54 32.76
CA GLU A 24 11.20 14.61 33.61
C GLU A 24 10.09 15.63 33.88
N VAL A 25 9.83 15.82 35.17
CA VAL A 25 9.04 16.94 35.71
C VAL A 25 10.02 18.09 35.87
N SER A 26 9.75 19.25 35.27
CA SER A 26 10.23 20.52 35.82
C SER A 26 9.29 21.66 35.45
N ASP A 27 9.00 22.46 36.46
CA ASP A 27 8.10 23.61 36.46
C ASP A 27 8.54 24.79 35.55
N ASP A 28 7.50 25.47 35.08
CA ASP A 28 7.31 26.91 34.84
C ASP A 28 8.05 27.74 33.76
N ASN A 29 7.21 28.60 33.17
CA ASN A 29 7.42 29.87 32.46
C ASN A 29 7.76 29.91 30.96
N THR A 30 6.67 30.15 30.19
CA THR A 30 6.52 31.11 29.08
C THR A 30 7.53 31.12 27.92
N VAL A 31 7.07 30.84 26.70
CA VAL A 31 6.70 31.85 25.66
C VAL A 31 6.21 31.12 24.39
N ASN A 32 5.14 31.68 23.82
CA ASN A 32 4.44 31.36 22.57
C ASN A 32 5.30 31.03 21.35
N THR A 33 4.85 30.03 20.58
CA THR A 33 4.56 30.19 19.13
C THR A 33 3.38 29.29 18.74
N THR A 34 2.16 29.85 18.80
CA THR A 34 0.93 29.28 18.28
C THR A 34 0.85 29.54 16.78
N THR A 35 0.90 28.49 15.95
CA THR A 35 0.47 28.56 14.56
C THR A 35 -1.02 28.21 14.52
N VAL A 36 -1.84 29.25 14.43
CA VAL A 36 -3.30 29.18 14.36
C VAL A 36 -3.73 28.71 12.96
N CYS A 37 -4.49 27.62 12.89
CA CYS A 37 -5.28 27.29 11.70
C CYS A 37 -6.68 27.89 11.86
N VAL A 38 -6.95 28.94 11.07
CA VAL A 38 -8.25 29.60 10.94
C VAL A 38 -9.09 28.88 9.89
N SER A 39 -10.35 28.58 10.21
CA SER A 39 -11.42 28.49 9.21
C SER A 39 -12.76 28.88 9.84
N THR A 40 -13.19 30.11 9.56
CA THR A 40 -14.53 30.66 9.82
C THR A 40 -15.57 30.09 8.85
N PRO A 41 -16.82 29.81 9.28
CA PRO A 41 -17.95 29.66 8.36
C PRO A 41 -18.52 31.04 8.01
N GLY A 42 -18.66 31.33 6.71
CA GLY A 42 -19.29 32.56 6.21
C GLY A 42 -20.80 32.57 6.44
N GLU A 43 -21.29 33.68 6.98
CA GLU A 43 -22.70 34.06 7.00
C GLU A 43 -23.20 34.31 5.56
N VAL A 44 -24.32 33.69 5.20
CA VAL A 44 -25.13 34.12 4.06
C VAL A 44 -26.36 34.82 4.60
N VAL A 45 -26.38 36.14 4.42
CA VAL A 45 -27.51 37.02 4.68
C VAL A 45 -28.60 36.76 3.64
N HIS A 46 -29.82 36.46 4.09
CA HIS A 46 -31.02 36.66 3.29
C HIS A 46 -31.96 37.60 4.03
N SER A 47 -32.04 38.81 3.48
CA SER A 47 -32.92 39.90 3.87
C SER A 47 -34.31 39.72 3.26
N SER A 48 -35.34 39.81 4.09
CA SER A 48 -36.67 40.21 3.65
C SER A 48 -37.35 41.06 4.73
N ASN A 49 -37.35 42.38 4.51
CA ASN A 49 -38.37 43.31 5.02
C ASN A 49 -39.75 42.85 4.43
N THR A 50 -40.93 43.04 5.01
CA THR A 50 -41.44 44.17 5.79
C THR A 50 -42.84 43.85 6.37
N GLN A 51 -43.23 44.65 7.37
CA GLN A 51 -44.57 45.12 7.75
C GLN A 51 -45.43 44.31 8.75
N ILE A 52 -45.45 44.89 9.95
CA ILE A 52 -46.49 44.86 10.97
C ILE A 52 -47.80 45.46 10.41
N LYS A 53 -48.93 44.79 10.65
CA LYS A 53 -50.25 45.42 10.78
C LYS A 53 -50.96 44.83 12.01
N GLU A 54 -51.42 45.73 12.86
CA GLU A 54 -52.20 45.46 14.08
C GLU A 54 -53.68 45.13 13.78
N VAL A 55 -54.36 44.71 14.87
CA VAL A 55 -55.82 44.65 15.11
C VAL A 55 -56.47 43.34 14.61
N ASP A 56 -57.17 42.53 15.41
CA ASP A 56 -58.31 42.92 16.26
C ASP A 56 -58.59 41.95 17.43
N ASN A 57 -59.11 42.50 18.53
CA ASN A 57 -59.61 41.80 19.71
C ASN A 57 -61.06 41.34 19.48
N ARG A 58 -61.34 40.04 19.65
CA ARG A 58 -62.71 39.56 19.98
C ARG A 58 -62.66 38.45 21.03
N ILE A 59 -63.21 38.79 22.19
CA ILE A 59 -63.66 37.87 23.24
C ILE A 59 -65.04 37.34 22.84
N ILE A 60 -65.25 36.03 22.78
CA ILE A 60 -66.48 35.35 23.23
C ILE A 60 -66.11 33.97 23.82
N ASP A 61 -66.72 33.74 24.97
CA ASP A 61 -66.63 32.66 25.95
C ASP A 61 -67.22 31.30 25.48
N GLN A 62 -66.64 30.18 25.92
CA GLN A 62 -67.38 28.98 26.35
C GLN A 62 -66.45 27.92 26.97
N THR A 63 -66.51 27.89 28.31
CA THR A 63 -66.27 26.80 29.26
C THR A 63 -66.20 25.38 28.66
N ASN A 64 -65.15 24.62 29.03
CA ASN A 64 -65.30 23.29 29.62
C ASN A 64 -64.01 22.76 30.26
N LYS A 65 -64.16 22.26 31.50
CA LYS A 65 -63.14 21.67 32.37
C LYS A 65 -62.25 20.64 31.63
N LYS A 66 -60.93 20.75 31.80
CA LYS A 66 -60.02 19.60 31.72
C LYS A 66 -58.99 19.65 32.84
N GLU A 67 -58.85 18.49 33.49
CA GLU A 67 -58.08 18.22 34.68
C GLU A 67 -56.60 18.59 34.53
N ILE A 68 -56.06 19.26 35.55
CA ILE A 68 -54.61 19.40 35.73
C ILE A 68 -54.12 18.07 36.30
N THR A 69 -53.68 17.16 35.44
CA THR A 69 -52.75 16.11 35.83
C THR A 69 -51.36 16.72 35.87
N LYS A 70 -50.80 16.84 37.07
CA LYS A 70 -49.38 17.18 37.27
C LYS A 70 -48.53 16.16 36.53
N GLN A 71 -48.07 16.48 35.32
CA GLN A 71 -46.90 15.83 34.76
C GLN A 71 -45.72 16.21 35.65
N ASN A 72 -45.10 15.19 36.23
CA ASN A 72 -43.86 15.30 36.97
C ASN A 72 -42.88 16.10 36.12
N HIS A 73 -42.60 17.33 36.55
CA HIS A 73 -41.43 18.08 36.11
C HIS A 73 -40.24 17.16 36.31
N THR A 74 -39.70 16.65 35.19
CA THR A 74 -38.36 16.10 35.11
C THR A 74 -37.45 17.07 35.84
N LYS A 75 -36.88 16.61 36.95
CA LYS A 75 -35.88 17.38 37.69
C LYS A 75 -34.85 17.87 36.67
N ASN A 76 -34.77 19.18 36.50
CA ASN A 76 -33.59 19.82 35.92
C ASN A 76 -32.42 19.50 36.85
N VAL A 77 -31.79 18.33 36.67
CA VAL A 77 -30.55 18.00 37.35
C VAL A 77 -29.48 18.82 36.66
N LYS A 78 -29.21 20.01 37.21
CA LYS A 78 -27.93 20.70 37.07
C LYS A 78 -26.85 19.69 37.42
N THR A 79 -26.22 19.10 36.41
CA THR A 79 -25.27 18.02 36.60
C THR A 79 -23.87 18.63 36.69
N ALA A 80 -23.20 18.37 37.81
CA ALA A 80 -21.92 18.95 38.17
C ALA A 80 -20.77 18.29 37.41
N SER A 81 -19.70 19.06 37.15
CA SER A 81 -18.40 18.53 36.72
C SER A 81 -17.69 17.88 37.91
N LYS A 82 -17.07 16.72 37.70
CA LYS A 82 -16.35 16.01 38.77
C LYS A 82 -15.06 15.37 38.27
N THR A 83 -14.02 15.44 39.10
CA THR A 83 -12.76 14.68 38.93
C THR A 83 -12.66 13.61 40.01
N ILE A 84 -12.33 12.37 39.62
CA ILE A 84 -12.25 11.20 40.51
C ILE A 84 -10.96 10.42 40.26
N ASP A 85 -10.24 10.13 41.33
CA ASP A 85 -9.10 9.22 41.33
C ASP A 85 -9.59 7.77 41.45
N VAL A 86 -9.14 6.92 40.53
CA VAL A 86 -9.63 5.55 40.37
C VAL A 86 -8.49 4.57 40.68
N ASN A 87 -8.66 3.81 41.76
CA ASN A 87 -7.67 2.86 42.28
C ASN A 87 -8.11 1.38 42.15
N ASN A 88 -9.31 1.11 41.65
CA ASN A 88 -9.82 -0.24 41.49
C ASN A 88 -11.02 -0.26 40.53
N PHE A 89 -11.44 -1.48 40.17
CA PHE A 89 -12.55 -1.71 39.27
C PHE A 89 -13.89 -1.18 39.81
N ASN A 90 -14.18 -1.33 41.11
CA ASN A 90 -15.46 -0.90 41.66
C ASN A 90 -15.63 0.62 41.57
N THR A 91 -14.58 1.39 41.90
CA THR A 91 -14.58 2.84 41.72
C THR A 91 -14.74 3.22 40.26
N LEU A 92 -14.04 2.55 39.33
CA LEU A 92 -14.14 2.79 37.89
C LEU A 92 -15.58 2.59 37.40
N HIS A 93 -16.12 1.40 37.66
CA HIS A 93 -17.43 0.97 37.18
C HIS A 93 -18.53 1.84 37.77
N ASN A 94 -18.59 1.97 39.09
CA ASN A 94 -19.66 2.72 39.76
C ASN A 94 -19.70 4.19 39.33
N THR A 95 -18.53 4.78 39.07
CA THR A 95 -18.44 6.18 38.60
C THR A 95 -18.92 6.33 37.17
N LEU A 96 -18.53 5.42 36.26
CA LEU A 96 -18.96 5.43 34.86
C LEU A 96 -20.45 5.09 34.69
N THR A 97 -21.04 4.35 35.63
CA THR A 97 -22.47 4.00 35.62
C THR A 97 -23.34 4.97 36.43
N SER A 98 -22.75 6.00 37.05
CA SER A 98 -23.48 6.98 37.85
C SER A 98 -24.26 7.96 36.99
N ASP A 99 -25.48 8.31 37.41
CA ASP A 99 -26.32 9.36 36.82
C ASP A 99 -26.10 10.74 37.44
N THR A 100 -25.12 10.86 38.34
CA THR A 100 -24.92 12.05 39.17
C THR A 100 -24.18 13.18 38.44
N TYR A 101 -23.38 12.85 37.42
CA TYR A 101 -22.46 13.78 36.76
C TYR A 101 -22.75 13.86 35.25
N SER A 102 -22.64 15.06 34.68
CA SER A 102 -22.67 15.26 33.22
C SER A 102 -21.29 15.43 32.63
N THR A 103 -20.35 15.97 33.41
CA THR A 103 -18.94 16.08 33.03
C THR A 103 -18.10 15.33 34.05
N LEU A 104 -17.32 14.37 33.56
CA LEU A 104 -16.56 13.47 34.41
C LEU A 104 -15.11 13.38 33.92
N THR A 105 -14.17 13.56 34.85
CA THR A 105 -12.74 13.31 34.63
C THR A 105 -12.28 12.19 35.57
N LEU A 106 -11.69 11.13 35.01
CA LEU A 106 -11.15 10.00 35.75
C LEU A 106 -9.63 10.01 35.66
N ASN A 107 -8.96 9.96 36.81
CA ASN A 107 -7.51 9.74 36.87
C ASN A 107 -7.26 8.30 37.32
N ILE A 108 -6.73 7.46 36.43
CA ILE A 108 -6.38 6.08 36.78
C ILE A 108 -5.08 6.11 37.58
N LYS A 109 -5.11 5.56 38.79
CA LYS A 109 -3.99 5.57 39.74
C LYS A 109 -3.32 4.21 39.91
N SER A 110 -4.00 3.13 39.55
CA SER A 110 -3.50 1.76 39.62
C SER A 110 -3.86 0.98 38.36
N ASP A 111 -3.20 -0.16 38.15
CA ASP A 111 -3.69 -1.15 37.18
C ASP A 111 -5.03 -1.73 37.67
N ILE A 112 -5.94 -1.99 36.73
CA ILE A 112 -7.32 -2.42 37.00
C ILE A 112 -7.62 -3.65 36.17
N ILE A 113 -8.07 -4.72 36.83
CA ILE A 113 -8.63 -5.91 36.17
C ILE A 113 -10.16 -5.80 36.18
N LEU A 114 -10.78 -5.91 35.02
CA LEU A 114 -12.24 -5.87 34.89
C LEU A 114 -12.86 -7.17 35.36
N THR A 115 -13.98 -7.08 36.09
CA THR A 115 -14.76 -8.24 36.52
C THR A 115 -16.15 -8.31 35.86
N LYS A 116 -16.54 -7.27 35.13
CA LYS A 116 -17.73 -7.18 34.27
C LYS A 116 -17.56 -6.07 33.23
N ASN A 117 -18.40 -6.09 32.20
CA ASN A 117 -18.49 -5.02 31.21
C ASN A 117 -18.97 -3.71 31.86
N THR A 118 -18.55 -2.56 31.31
CA THR A 118 -19.01 -1.24 31.74
C THR A 118 -19.70 -0.50 30.60
N GLU A 119 -20.97 -0.14 30.81
CA GLU A 119 -21.75 0.70 29.92
C GLU A 119 -21.89 2.10 30.52
N LEU A 120 -21.53 3.12 29.74
CA LEU A 120 -21.51 4.51 30.18
C LEU A 120 -22.94 5.00 30.42
N ASN A 121 -23.16 5.64 31.58
CA ASN A 121 -24.46 6.20 31.91
C ASN A 121 -24.85 7.36 30.97
N THR A 122 -26.12 7.44 30.58
CA THR A 122 -26.67 8.45 29.66
C THR A 122 -26.64 9.88 30.20
N ALA A 123 -26.52 10.06 31.51
CA ALA A 123 -26.36 11.36 32.16
C ALA A 123 -25.00 12.01 31.84
N ILE A 124 -23.95 11.21 31.62
CA ILE A 124 -22.59 11.68 31.35
C ILE A 124 -22.51 12.14 29.88
N LYS A 125 -22.30 13.44 29.67
CA LYS A 125 -22.18 14.10 28.35
C LYS A 125 -20.75 14.35 27.92
N THR A 126 -19.83 14.43 28.89
CA THR A 126 -18.41 14.56 28.64
C THR A 126 -17.62 13.67 29.60
N LEU A 127 -16.76 12.82 29.05
CA LEU A 127 -15.89 11.93 29.80
C LEU A 127 -14.44 12.11 29.37
N THR A 128 -13.59 12.43 30.33
CA THR A 128 -12.12 12.43 30.18
C THR A 128 -11.52 11.33 31.05
N ILE A 129 -10.67 10.48 30.47
CA ILE A 129 -9.93 9.44 31.19
C ILE A 129 -8.44 9.70 31.03
N ASN A 130 -7.80 10.09 32.13
CA ASN A 130 -6.36 10.22 32.26
C ASN A 130 -5.80 8.89 32.78
N GLY A 131 -5.24 8.09 31.89
CA GLY A 131 -4.74 6.76 32.20
C GLY A 131 -3.45 6.74 33.01
N ASN A 132 -2.65 7.82 33.01
CA ASN A 132 -1.38 7.94 33.74
C ASN A 132 -0.42 6.75 33.56
N GLY A 133 -0.40 6.15 32.36
CA GLY A 133 0.41 4.99 32.02
C GLY A 133 -0.07 3.68 32.63
N LYS A 134 -1.25 3.65 33.25
CA LYS A 134 -1.81 2.47 33.91
C LYS A 134 -2.57 1.57 32.95
N THR A 135 -2.81 0.35 33.41
CA THR A 135 -3.43 -0.71 32.63
C THR A 135 -4.89 -0.93 33.02
N ILE A 136 -5.77 -1.04 32.04
CA ILE A 136 -7.08 -1.66 32.17
C ILE A 136 -7.05 -3.00 31.43
N ASN A 137 -7.18 -4.09 32.19
CA ASN A 137 -7.14 -5.45 31.69
C ASN A 137 -8.54 -6.07 31.70
N GLY A 138 -9.09 -6.39 30.53
CA GLY A 138 -10.40 -7.01 30.38
C GLY A 138 -10.48 -8.49 30.76
N ASN A 139 -9.41 -9.06 31.30
CA ASN A 139 -9.35 -10.44 31.79
C ASN A 139 -9.76 -11.47 30.72
N LYS A 140 -9.47 -11.18 29.45
CA LYS A 140 -9.84 -11.97 28.27
C LYS A 140 -11.34 -12.19 28.06
N LYS A 141 -12.19 -11.41 28.74
CA LYS A 141 -13.64 -11.64 28.76
C LYS A 141 -14.47 -10.37 28.66
N TYR A 142 -14.01 -9.29 29.25
CA TYR A 142 -14.82 -8.10 29.48
C TYR A 142 -14.42 -6.95 28.57
N GLN A 143 -15.43 -6.24 28.08
CA GLN A 143 -15.26 -5.00 27.35
C GLN A 143 -15.00 -3.87 28.34
N PHE A 144 -14.04 -3.00 28.04
CA PHE A 144 -13.72 -1.86 28.90
C PHE A 144 -14.86 -0.84 28.90
N LEU A 145 -15.27 -0.34 27.73
CA LEU A 145 -16.23 0.75 27.67
C LEU A 145 -17.20 0.62 26.49
N LYS A 146 -18.50 0.61 26.82
CA LYS A 146 -19.60 0.74 25.88
C LYS A 146 -20.22 2.14 25.99
N ILE A 147 -20.25 2.88 24.89
CA ILE A 147 -20.68 4.27 24.82
C ILE A 147 -21.92 4.36 23.93
N ASN A 148 -23.08 4.13 24.54
CA ASN A 148 -24.41 4.30 23.91
C ASN A 148 -25.04 5.66 24.25
N SER A 149 -24.51 6.35 25.24
CA SER A 149 -24.93 7.68 25.67
C SER A 149 -24.49 8.76 24.68
N ASP A 150 -25.22 9.86 24.55
CA ASP A 150 -24.72 11.08 23.90
C ASP A 150 -23.57 11.69 24.73
N CYS A 151 -22.37 11.14 24.56
CA CYS A 151 -21.19 11.50 25.32
C CYS A 151 -19.98 11.66 24.40
N MET A 152 -19.27 12.78 24.56
CA MET A 152 -17.94 12.98 24.02
C MET A 152 -16.91 12.33 24.97
N VAL A 153 -16.04 11.48 24.43
CA VAL A 153 -15.07 10.72 25.22
C VAL A 153 -13.64 11.01 24.77
N THR A 154 -12.78 11.38 25.73
CA THR A 154 -11.34 11.51 25.55
C THR A 154 -10.60 10.53 26.47
N ILE A 155 -9.71 9.72 25.92
CA ILE A 155 -8.85 8.80 26.66
C ILE A 155 -7.39 9.11 26.33
N SER A 156 -6.58 9.32 27.37
CA SER A 156 -5.16 9.68 27.22
C SER A 156 -4.28 8.81 28.09
N ASN A 157 -3.09 8.44 27.61
CA ASN A 157 -2.05 7.76 28.39
C ASN A 157 -2.51 6.49 29.11
N LEU A 158 -3.26 5.61 28.40
CA LEU A 158 -3.82 4.39 28.98
C LEU A 158 -3.38 3.15 28.22
N ILE A 159 -3.10 2.06 28.93
CA ILE A 159 -2.88 0.73 28.36
C ILE A 159 -4.19 -0.05 28.50
N ILE A 160 -4.79 -0.49 27.38
CA ILE A 160 -6.01 -1.31 27.38
C ILE A 160 -5.68 -2.67 26.79
N THR A 161 -5.88 -3.73 27.56
CA THR A 161 -5.44 -5.07 27.17
C THR A 161 -6.43 -6.18 27.49
N ASN A 162 -6.43 -7.23 26.67
CA ASN A 162 -7.24 -8.43 26.87
C ASN A 162 -8.73 -8.11 27.07
N CYS A 163 -9.22 -7.05 26.45
CA CYS A 163 -10.64 -6.69 26.48
C CYS A 163 -11.35 -7.35 25.31
N TYR A 164 -12.50 -7.96 25.62
CA TYR A 164 -13.29 -8.65 24.63
C TYR A 164 -14.78 -8.27 24.73
N GLY A 165 -15.38 -7.96 23.60
CA GLY A 165 -16.77 -7.51 23.49
C GLY A 165 -17.43 -8.03 22.21
N LYS A 166 -18.74 -7.82 22.07
CA LYS A 166 -19.52 -8.34 20.93
C LYS A 166 -19.23 -7.62 19.60
N TYR A 167 -19.01 -6.31 19.63
CA TYR A 167 -18.87 -5.47 18.43
C TYR A 167 -17.55 -4.68 18.40
N GLY A 168 -17.05 -4.29 19.58
CA GLY A 168 -15.75 -3.68 19.80
C GLY A 168 -15.06 -4.36 20.98
N GLY A 169 -13.81 -4.81 20.86
CA GLY A 169 -13.18 -5.58 21.94
C GLY A 169 -12.93 -4.77 23.21
N ALA A 170 -12.23 -3.64 23.05
CA ALA A 170 -11.99 -2.71 24.15
C ALA A 170 -13.10 -1.66 24.26
N ILE A 171 -13.40 -1.00 23.15
CA ILE A 171 -14.30 0.15 23.11
C ILE A 171 -15.34 -0.05 22.01
N TYR A 172 -16.60 0.16 22.36
CA TYR A 172 -17.71 0.25 21.42
C TYR A 172 -18.43 1.58 21.61
N GLN A 173 -18.56 2.36 20.55
CA GLN A 173 -19.31 3.61 20.56
C GLN A 173 -20.37 3.62 19.47
N TYR A 174 -21.60 3.88 19.87
CA TYR A 174 -22.77 3.96 19.01
C TYR A 174 -23.54 5.25 19.36
N ASN A 175 -22.96 6.38 18.97
CA ASN A 175 -23.53 7.70 19.18
C ASN A 175 -22.97 8.68 18.15
N ASP A 176 -23.55 9.87 18.11
CA ASP A 176 -23.17 10.93 17.18
C ASP A 176 -22.08 11.87 17.72
N ASN A 177 -21.38 11.47 18.78
CA ASN A 177 -20.34 12.27 19.43
C ASN A 177 -18.93 11.75 19.14
N ASP A 178 -17.95 12.60 19.43
CA ASP A 178 -16.55 12.33 19.13
C ASP A 178 -15.92 11.33 20.10
N LEU A 179 -14.99 10.52 19.57
CA LEU A 179 -14.07 9.69 20.33
C LEU A 179 -12.64 10.16 20.07
N THR A 180 -11.91 10.49 21.13
CA THR A 180 -10.51 10.91 21.04
C THR A 180 -9.62 10.00 21.88
N ILE A 181 -8.59 9.44 21.25
CA ILE A 181 -7.59 8.57 21.86
C ILE A 181 -6.21 9.18 21.66
N ARG A 182 -5.45 9.39 22.74
CA ARG A 182 -4.09 9.95 22.69
C ARG A 182 -3.12 9.13 23.50
N ASN A 183 -1.89 8.98 23.01
CA ASN A 183 -0.78 8.40 23.77
C ASN A 183 -1.14 7.05 24.42
N SER A 184 -1.99 6.24 23.79
CA SER A 184 -2.58 5.05 24.42
C SER A 184 -2.22 3.77 23.67
N THR A 185 -2.21 2.66 24.38
CA THR A 185 -1.77 1.36 23.83
C THR A 185 -2.87 0.31 23.96
N PHE A 186 -3.23 -0.32 22.85
CA PHE A 186 -4.21 -1.40 22.78
C PHE A 186 -3.52 -2.73 22.49
N ILE A 187 -3.58 -3.68 23.42
CA ILE A 187 -2.87 -4.96 23.33
C ILE A 187 -3.82 -6.15 23.46
N ASN A 188 -3.87 -7.02 22.46
CA ASN A 188 -4.62 -8.28 22.55
C ASN A 188 -6.11 -8.09 22.90
N ASN A 189 -6.73 -7.04 22.38
CA ASN A 189 -8.18 -6.85 22.47
C ASN A 189 -8.85 -7.53 21.27
N GLY A 190 -10.08 -8.00 21.45
CA GLY A 190 -10.73 -8.80 20.41
C GLY A 190 -12.25 -8.89 20.51
N VAL A 191 -12.87 -9.54 19.54
CA VAL A 191 -14.32 -9.78 19.56
C VAL A 191 -14.61 -11.23 19.95
N ASN A 192 -15.46 -11.43 20.95
CA ASN A 192 -15.91 -12.76 21.39
C ASN A 192 -17.20 -13.14 20.63
N ASN A 193 -17.13 -14.17 19.78
CA ASN A 193 -18.30 -14.73 19.10
C ASN A 193 -19.08 -15.66 20.05
N GLU A 194 -19.90 -15.12 20.96
CA GLU A 194 -20.90 -15.94 21.68
C GLU A 194 -22.19 -16.19 20.87
N SER A 195 -22.26 -15.82 19.57
CA SER A 195 -23.43 -16.12 18.74
C SER A 195 -23.30 -17.46 18.01
N THR A 196 -24.09 -18.45 18.43
CA THR A 196 -24.28 -19.77 17.81
C THR A 196 -25.05 -19.74 16.47
N LEU A 197 -24.87 -18.72 15.62
CA LEU A 197 -25.51 -18.68 14.30
C LEU A 197 -24.43 -18.88 13.21
N PRO A 198 -24.32 -20.08 12.61
CA PRO A 198 -23.21 -20.42 11.73
C PRO A 198 -23.23 -19.75 10.34
N ASN A 199 -24.28 -19.02 9.95
CA ASN A 199 -24.49 -18.70 8.53
C ASN A 199 -25.02 -17.29 8.21
N TYR A 200 -24.94 -16.32 9.12
CA TYR A 200 -25.37 -14.94 8.81
C TYR A 200 -24.45 -13.89 9.44
N ILE A 201 -23.23 -13.77 8.92
CA ILE A 201 -22.43 -12.54 9.09
C ILE A 201 -21.88 -12.09 7.72
N GLY A 202 -22.75 -12.12 6.70
CA GLY A 202 -22.59 -11.28 5.53
C GLY A 202 -23.12 -9.89 5.87
N GLY A 203 -22.37 -9.11 6.65
CA GLY A 203 -22.84 -7.82 7.18
C GLY A 203 -24.04 -7.99 8.12
N LEU A 204 -23.84 -7.81 9.42
CA LEU A 204 -24.98 -7.69 10.32
C LEU A 204 -25.75 -6.42 9.89
N TYR A 205 -26.95 -6.62 9.32
CA TYR A 205 -27.96 -5.58 9.18
C TYR A 205 -28.28 -5.13 10.60
N ILE A 206 -27.78 -3.96 11.02
CA ILE A 206 -28.41 -3.24 12.13
C ILE A 206 -29.76 -2.81 11.54
N GLU A 207 -30.84 -3.49 11.95
CA GLU A 207 -32.18 -3.45 11.34
C GLU A 207 -32.79 -2.04 11.20
N ASP A 208 -32.17 -1.01 11.80
CA ASP A 208 -32.65 0.37 11.75
C ASP A 208 -31.87 1.32 10.82
N VAL A 209 -30.81 0.90 10.11
CA VAL A 209 -30.01 1.88 9.32
C VAL A 209 -29.42 1.43 7.98
N GLY A 210 -29.60 0.18 7.54
CA GLY A 210 -29.18 -0.24 6.18
C GLY A 210 -27.67 -0.11 5.85
N VAL A 211 -26.80 0.19 6.83
CA VAL A 211 -25.35 0.33 6.64
C VAL A 211 -24.63 -0.85 7.31
N THR A 212 -24.09 -1.76 6.50
CA THR A 212 -23.23 -2.85 6.99
C THR A 212 -21.82 -2.35 7.29
N ALA A 213 -21.58 -1.89 8.52
CA ALA A 213 -20.25 -1.71 9.07
C ALA A 213 -19.73 -3.06 9.62
N GLY A 214 -18.46 -3.37 9.41
CA GLY A 214 -17.83 -4.57 9.99
C GLY A 214 -17.49 -4.38 11.48
N ASN A 215 -17.42 -5.45 12.27
CA ASN A 215 -17.01 -5.37 13.69
C ASN A 215 -15.57 -4.83 13.84
N GLY A 216 -15.24 -4.28 15.02
CA GLY A 216 -13.90 -3.76 15.35
C GLY A 216 -13.18 -4.61 16.41
N GLU A 217 -11.94 -5.04 16.19
CA GLU A 217 -11.22 -5.91 17.16
C GLU A 217 -10.89 -5.15 18.45
N ALA A 218 -10.42 -3.91 18.35
CA ALA A 218 -10.14 -3.05 19.50
C ALA A 218 -11.19 -1.95 19.66
N ILE A 219 -11.49 -1.22 18.58
CA ILE A 219 -12.38 -0.07 18.58
C ILE A 219 -13.42 -0.23 17.48
N PHE A 220 -14.69 -0.12 17.85
CA PHE A 220 -15.79 0.05 16.91
C PHE A 220 -16.48 1.38 17.16
N LYS A 221 -16.47 2.27 16.16
CA LYS A 221 -17.17 3.56 16.17
C LYS A 221 -18.24 3.57 15.10
N PHE A 222 -19.49 3.72 15.54
CA PHE A 222 -20.63 4.00 14.69
C PHE A 222 -21.27 5.36 15.06
N GLY A 223 -21.97 5.96 14.10
CA GLY A 223 -22.67 7.24 14.25
C GLY A 223 -21.90 8.43 13.64
N ASN A 224 -22.50 9.61 13.69
CA ASN A 224 -22.04 10.80 12.98
C ASN A 224 -20.83 11.52 13.60
N GLY A 225 -20.46 11.15 14.84
CA GLY A 225 -19.30 11.73 15.52
C GLY A 225 -17.96 11.20 15.01
N ASN A 226 -16.91 12.01 15.16
CA ASN A 226 -15.59 11.78 14.60
C ASN A 226 -14.74 10.84 15.47
N LEU A 227 -13.68 10.31 14.85
CA LEU A 227 -12.67 9.50 15.53
C LEU A 227 -11.29 10.14 15.36
N TYR A 228 -10.65 10.47 16.48
CA TYR A 228 -9.29 11.01 16.52
C TYR A 228 -8.38 10.04 17.27
N ILE A 229 -7.29 9.62 16.64
CA ILE A 229 -6.28 8.75 17.24
C ILE A 229 -4.91 9.36 16.99
N GLU A 230 -4.18 9.62 18.06
CA GLU A 230 -2.89 10.31 18.00
C GLU A 230 -1.87 9.57 18.87
N ASN A 231 -0.64 9.43 18.38
CA ASN A 231 0.50 8.89 19.14
C ASN A 231 0.19 7.54 19.82
N SER A 232 -0.58 6.67 19.17
CA SER A 232 -1.14 5.48 19.81
C SER A 232 -0.64 4.19 19.17
N MET A 233 -0.64 3.11 19.94
CA MET A 233 -0.13 1.81 19.52
C MET A 233 -1.19 0.72 19.57
N PHE A 234 -1.25 -0.10 18.53
CA PHE A 234 -2.15 -1.24 18.41
C PHE A 234 -1.35 -2.51 18.14
N ILE A 235 -1.37 -3.45 19.08
CA ILE A 235 -0.50 -4.62 19.09
C ILE A 235 -1.34 -5.90 19.25
N LYS A 236 -1.28 -6.81 18.27
CA LYS A 236 -1.89 -8.15 18.35
C LYS A 236 -3.38 -8.16 18.73
N ASN A 237 -4.15 -7.13 18.38
CA ASN A 237 -5.59 -7.12 18.66
C ASN A 237 -6.27 -8.06 17.67
N MET A 238 -7.01 -9.07 18.10
CA MET A 238 -7.39 -10.19 17.23
C MET A 238 -8.86 -10.59 17.35
N THR A 239 -9.46 -11.07 16.27
CA THR A 239 -10.77 -11.73 16.28
C THR A 239 -10.63 -13.26 16.20
N THR A 240 -11.53 -13.99 16.84
CA THR A 240 -11.68 -15.45 16.64
C THR A 240 -12.54 -15.78 15.41
N SER A 241 -13.07 -14.78 14.72
CA SER A 241 -14.00 -14.92 13.61
C SER A 241 -13.28 -15.03 12.27
N LYS A 242 -13.53 -16.10 11.50
CA LYS A 242 -13.02 -16.27 10.12
C LYS A 242 -13.74 -15.40 9.07
N VAL A 243 -14.59 -14.46 9.49
CA VAL A 243 -15.48 -13.72 8.59
C VAL A 243 -14.83 -12.40 8.16
N GLY A 244 -14.63 -12.24 6.85
CA GLY A 244 -13.74 -11.27 6.20
C GLY A 244 -14.13 -9.79 6.19
N TYR A 245 -14.75 -9.29 7.26
CA TYR A 245 -15.21 -7.90 7.36
C TYR A 245 -14.89 -7.27 8.73
N ILE A 246 -13.66 -7.37 9.21
CA ILE A 246 -13.27 -6.88 10.54
C ILE A 246 -11.98 -6.06 10.45
N GLY A 247 -11.95 -4.91 11.13
CA GLY A 247 -10.76 -4.07 11.31
C GLY A 247 -10.32 -4.01 12.77
N ILE A 248 -9.04 -3.76 13.10
CA ILE A 248 -8.68 -3.42 14.50
C ILE A 248 -9.48 -2.19 14.96
N ILE A 249 -9.49 -1.19 14.07
CA ILE A 249 -10.36 -0.03 14.15
C ILE A 249 -11.38 -0.19 13.03
N SER A 250 -12.66 -0.20 13.40
CA SER A 250 -13.77 -0.12 12.47
C SER A 250 -14.53 1.18 12.71
N CYS A 251 -14.67 1.99 11.67
CA CYS A 251 -15.43 3.23 11.73
C CYS A 251 -16.42 3.31 10.57
N SER A 252 -17.65 3.67 10.90
CA SER A 252 -18.71 3.89 9.93
C SER A 252 -19.76 4.85 10.46
N GLY A 253 -20.45 5.57 9.59
CA GLY A 253 -21.61 6.34 9.98
C GLY A 253 -22.29 7.01 8.79
N GLY A 254 -23.08 8.05 9.06
CA GLY A 254 -23.81 8.83 8.06
C GLY A 254 -22.91 9.74 7.23
N SER A 255 -23.50 10.77 6.60
CA SER A 255 -22.87 11.54 5.52
C SER A 255 -21.57 12.29 5.85
N TYR A 256 -21.22 12.48 7.13
CA TYR A 256 -20.20 13.44 7.58
C TYR A 256 -19.21 12.93 8.65
N VAL A 257 -18.92 11.63 8.72
CA VAL A 257 -17.94 11.11 9.68
C VAL A 257 -16.50 11.37 9.20
N TYR A 258 -15.68 11.94 10.08
CA TYR A 258 -14.24 12.07 9.88
C TYR A 258 -13.47 11.13 10.80
N MET A 259 -12.45 10.47 10.24
CA MET A 259 -11.43 9.76 11.01
C MET A 259 -10.08 10.41 10.74
N THR A 260 -9.35 10.73 11.81
CA THR A 260 -7.95 11.16 11.73
C THR A 260 -7.08 10.25 12.58
N ILE A 261 -6.04 9.69 11.97
CA ILE A 261 -5.03 8.88 12.65
C ILE A 261 -3.66 9.47 12.37
N THR A 262 -2.94 9.89 13.41
CA THR A 262 -1.63 10.52 13.29
C THR A 262 -0.60 9.83 14.18
N ASN A 263 0.63 9.73 13.69
CA ASN A 263 1.79 9.26 14.45
C ASN A 263 1.54 7.95 15.22
N SER A 264 0.83 7.00 14.61
CA SER A 264 0.35 5.79 15.28
C SER A 264 0.95 4.54 14.68
N THR A 265 1.14 3.52 15.52
CA THR A 265 1.80 2.26 15.12
C THR A 265 0.86 1.08 15.25
N PHE A 266 0.74 0.31 14.17
CA PHE A 266 -0.04 -0.91 14.08
C PHE A 266 0.90 -2.09 13.83
N LEU A 267 0.94 -3.03 14.79
CA LEU A 267 1.86 -4.17 14.77
C LEU A 267 1.09 -5.49 14.88
N LYS A 268 1.24 -6.32 13.84
CA LYS A 268 1.06 -7.78 13.81
C LYS A 268 -0.35 -8.29 14.16
N ASN A 269 -1.04 -8.84 13.16
CA ASN A 269 -2.04 -9.92 13.31
C ASN A 269 -1.86 -10.92 12.16
N LEU A 270 -1.42 -12.14 12.47
CA LEU A 270 -1.11 -13.18 11.49
C LEU A 270 -2.32 -14.08 11.15
N GLU A 271 -3.54 -13.63 11.44
CA GLU A 271 -4.74 -14.42 11.13
C GLU A 271 -5.58 -13.78 10.02
N ASN A 272 -6.15 -14.65 9.19
CA ASN A 272 -6.64 -14.35 7.85
C ASN A 272 -7.74 -13.27 7.80
N GLY A 273 -7.57 -12.30 6.90
CA GLY A 273 -8.68 -11.48 6.38
C GLY A 273 -9.05 -10.21 7.14
N THR A 274 -8.34 -9.85 8.23
CA THR A 274 -8.62 -8.62 8.98
C THR A 274 -7.75 -7.44 8.53
N ALA A 275 -8.36 -6.25 8.49
CA ALA A 275 -7.66 -5.00 8.23
C ALA A 275 -7.13 -4.37 9.54
N ALA A 276 -6.07 -3.57 9.52
CA ALA A 276 -5.77 -2.74 10.70
C ALA A 276 -6.84 -1.64 10.84
N ILE A 277 -7.19 -0.99 9.74
CA ILE A 277 -8.25 0.01 9.67
C ILE A 277 -9.28 -0.42 8.63
N ARG A 278 -10.53 -0.45 9.03
CA ARG A 278 -11.68 -0.61 8.13
C ARG A 278 -12.61 0.58 8.24
N THR A 279 -12.96 1.15 7.09
CA THR A 279 -13.83 2.33 7.01
C THR A 279 -14.91 2.16 5.96
N LYS A 280 -16.08 2.71 6.24
CA LYS A 280 -17.19 2.79 5.29
C LYS A 280 -17.98 4.07 5.51
N ASN A 281 -18.23 4.83 4.44
CA ASN A 281 -18.87 6.15 4.52
C ASN A 281 -18.11 7.16 5.42
N THR A 282 -16.79 7.02 5.54
CA THR A 282 -15.97 7.85 6.44
C THR A 282 -14.87 8.55 5.65
N ARG A 283 -14.75 9.88 5.79
CA ARG A 283 -13.60 10.63 5.28
C ARG A 283 -12.41 10.36 6.20
N SER A 284 -11.34 9.80 5.68
CA SER A 284 -10.23 9.32 6.50
C SER A 284 -8.93 10.01 6.14
N ASN A 285 -8.24 10.56 7.14
CA ASN A 285 -6.89 11.11 7.02
C ASN A 285 -5.93 10.32 7.90
N ILE A 286 -4.90 9.74 7.30
CA ILE A 286 -3.91 8.90 7.99
C ILE A 286 -2.53 9.46 7.69
N GLU A 287 -1.81 9.87 8.73
CA GLU A 287 -0.53 10.55 8.61
C GLU A 287 0.52 9.93 9.55
N LYS A 288 1.79 9.88 9.09
CA LYS A 288 2.96 9.52 9.92
C LYS A 288 2.80 8.18 10.66
N SER A 289 2.07 7.24 10.07
CA SER A 289 1.67 6.01 10.75
C SER A 289 2.30 4.78 10.11
N THR A 290 2.58 3.76 10.91
CA THR A 290 3.27 2.54 10.48
C THR A 290 2.35 1.32 10.62
N PHE A 291 2.26 0.51 9.56
CA PHE A 291 1.44 -0.70 9.49
C PHE A 291 2.30 -1.90 9.10
N THR A 292 2.52 -2.81 10.05
CA THR A 292 3.37 -3.98 9.84
C THR A 292 2.66 -5.31 10.07
N GLY A 293 2.68 -6.18 9.07
CA GLY A 293 2.33 -7.60 9.22
C GLY A 293 0.84 -7.88 9.33
N PHE A 294 0.01 -7.20 8.54
CA PHE A 294 -1.43 -7.44 8.45
C PHE A 294 -1.82 -8.20 7.19
N SER A 295 -2.99 -8.84 7.20
CA SER A 295 -3.62 -9.27 5.95
C SER A 295 -3.91 -8.04 5.08
N LYS A 296 -4.54 -7.00 5.63
CA LYS A 296 -4.62 -5.67 5.00
C LYS A 296 -4.28 -4.59 6.02
N ALA A 297 -3.57 -3.54 5.64
CA ALA A 297 -3.39 -2.42 6.55
C ALA A 297 -4.67 -1.55 6.57
N ILE A 298 -5.14 -1.14 5.40
CA ILE A 298 -6.32 -0.28 5.27
C ILE A 298 -7.28 -0.90 4.25
N ASP A 299 -8.53 -1.08 4.65
CA ASP A 299 -9.64 -1.48 3.77
C ASP A 299 -10.74 -0.42 3.84
N HIS A 300 -10.71 0.50 2.86
CA HIS A 300 -11.52 1.72 2.86
C HIS A 300 -12.61 1.67 1.79
N TYR A 301 -13.82 2.02 2.19
CA TYR A 301 -14.99 2.05 1.33
C TYR A 301 -15.62 3.45 1.29
N ASP A 302 -15.93 3.90 0.08
CA ASP A 302 -16.74 5.06 -0.25
C ASP A 302 -16.02 6.41 -0.18
N LYS A 303 -16.11 7.17 0.91
CA LYS A 303 -15.69 8.59 0.96
C LYS A 303 -14.18 8.78 0.72
N SER A 304 -13.69 10.02 0.78
CA SER A 304 -12.26 10.30 0.53
C SER A 304 -11.30 9.63 1.53
N LEU A 305 -10.12 9.26 1.05
CA LEU A 305 -9.00 8.73 1.84
C LEU A 305 -7.72 9.49 1.49
N THR A 306 -7.08 10.06 2.51
CA THR A 306 -5.76 10.69 2.41
C THR A 306 -4.78 9.90 3.27
N ILE A 307 -3.65 9.50 2.67
CA ILE A 307 -2.55 8.80 3.33
C ILE A 307 -1.26 9.56 3.06
N THR A 308 -0.59 10.02 4.11
CA THR A 308 0.64 10.82 3.98
C THR A 308 1.74 10.33 4.92
N ASN A 309 2.98 10.27 4.43
CA ASN A 309 4.15 9.95 5.26
C ASN A 309 4.01 8.62 6.04
N CYS A 310 3.36 7.60 5.47
CA CYS A 310 3.08 6.33 6.15
C CYS A 310 3.96 5.19 5.64
N ASP A 311 4.19 4.20 6.51
CA ASP A 311 4.95 3.00 6.20
C ASP A 311 4.05 1.76 6.22
N PHE A 312 4.05 1.00 5.13
CA PHE A 312 3.30 -0.24 4.96
C PHE A 312 4.27 -1.39 4.69
N ILE A 313 4.48 -2.25 5.68
CA ILE A 313 5.56 -3.23 5.69
C ILE A 313 5.02 -4.65 5.89
N ASN A 314 5.42 -5.58 5.01
CA ASN A 314 5.13 -7.01 5.14
C ASN A 314 3.61 -7.36 5.26
N ASN A 315 2.71 -6.64 4.58
CA ASN A 315 1.27 -6.96 4.59
C ASN A 315 0.92 -7.98 3.49
N THR A 316 0.08 -8.99 3.78
CA THR A 316 0.02 -10.24 2.98
C THR A 316 -1.20 -10.41 2.05
N ALA A 317 -2.18 -9.51 2.07
CA ALA A 317 -3.32 -9.45 1.14
C ALA A 317 -3.51 -8.04 0.55
N GLY A 318 -2.40 -7.36 0.29
CA GLY A 318 -2.33 -5.96 -0.14
C GLY A 318 -2.36 -4.99 1.06
N ALA A 319 -1.54 -3.94 1.02
CA ALA A 319 -1.48 -2.97 2.11
C ALA A 319 -2.74 -2.12 2.18
N VAL A 320 -3.11 -1.48 1.07
CA VAL A 320 -4.22 -0.53 1.01
C VAL A 320 -5.20 -0.95 -0.08
N ARG A 321 -6.46 -1.11 0.30
CA ARG A 321 -7.59 -1.26 -0.61
C ARG A 321 -8.47 -0.03 -0.51
N PHE A 322 -8.70 0.63 -1.64
CA PHE A 322 -9.65 1.71 -1.78
C PHE A 322 -10.77 1.29 -2.74
N THR A 323 -11.97 1.16 -2.20
CA THR A 323 -13.18 0.82 -2.95
C THR A 323 -14.14 2.00 -2.91
N ASN A 324 -14.72 2.42 -4.04
CA ASN A 324 -15.53 3.65 -4.07
C ASN A 324 -16.73 3.59 -5.03
N ASP A 325 -17.93 3.90 -4.51
CA ASP A 325 -19.15 4.17 -5.31
C ASP A 325 -19.75 5.57 -5.03
N TYR A 326 -19.10 6.41 -4.23
CA TYR A 326 -19.69 7.64 -3.70
C TYR A 326 -19.29 8.88 -4.51
N TYR A 327 -20.25 9.77 -4.77
CA TYR A 327 -20.03 11.03 -5.49
C TYR A 327 -18.94 11.90 -4.85
N ARG A 328 -18.02 12.41 -5.69
CA ARG A 328 -17.00 13.41 -5.34
C ARG A 328 -16.05 12.98 -4.21
N SER A 329 -15.58 11.74 -4.29
CA SER A 329 -14.56 11.23 -3.38
C SER A 329 -13.17 11.40 -3.99
N GLU A 330 -12.14 11.36 -3.15
CA GLU A 330 -10.74 11.46 -3.58
C GLU A 330 -9.88 10.41 -2.87
N LEU A 331 -8.89 9.87 -3.58
CA LEU A 331 -7.79 9.12 -2.97
C LEU A 331 -6.50 9.89 -3.17
N GLU A 332 -5.80 10.18 -2.08
CA GLU A 332 -4.49 10.79 -2.10
C GLU A 332 -3.50 9.94 -1.29
N VAL A 333 -2.42 9.49 -1.93
CA VAL A 333 -1.36 8.71 -1.31
C VAL A 333 -0.03 9.40 -1.62
N ASN A 334 0.57 10.01 -0.60
CA ASN A 334 1.78 10.81 -0.75
C ASN A 334 2.88 10.41 0.22
N ASN A 335 4.13 10.42 -0.25
CA ASN A 335 5.32 10.28 0.61
C ASN A 335 5.32 9.00 1.46
N CYS A 336 4.68 7.93 0.98
CA CYS A 336 4.56 6.67 1.71
C CYS A 336 5.57 5.63 1.22
N ASN A 337 5.91 4.70 2.10
CA ASN A 337 6.72 3.52 1.76
C ASN A 337 5.86 2.26 1.80
N PHE A 338 5.90 1.49 0.72
CA PHE A 338 5.25 0.19 0.60
C PHE A 338 6.33 -0.87 0.38
N ILE A 339 6.65 -1.65 1.41
CA ILE A 339 7.79 -2.56 1.41
C ILE A 339 7.32 -3.99 1.69
N ASN A 340 7.68 -4.92 0.82
CA ASN A 340 7.41 -6.36 0.96
C ASN A 340 5.92 -6.70 1.14
N ASN A 341 5.01 -5.92 0.57
CA ASN A 341 3.58 -6.26 0.62
C ASN A 341 3.27 -7.28 -0.47
N SER A 342 2.47 -8.30 -0.14
CA SER A 342 2.07 -9.33 -1.07
C SER A 342 0.56 -9.44 -1.15
N ASN A 343 0.04 -9.92 -2.28
CA ASN A 343 -1.35 -10.36 -2.41
C ASN A 343 -1.44 -11.52 -3.42
N LEU A 344 -1.26 -12.74 -2.92
CA LEU A 344 -1.18 -13.97 -3.71
C LEU A 344 -2.43 -14.87 -3.61
N ASN A 345 -3.35 -14.58 -2.68
CA ASN A 345 -4.44 -15.50 -2.29
C ASN A 345 -5.84 -15.13 -2.84
N ASP A 346 -6.04 -13.98 -3.50
CA ASP A 346 -7.38 -13.46 -3.86
C ASP A 346 -7.56 -13.32 -5.39
N SER A 347 -7.79 -14.44 -6.10
CA SER A 347 -7.67 -14.61 -7.56
C SER A 347 -8.33 -13.54 -8.47
N LEU A 348 -9.31 -12.75 -7.99
CA LEU A 348 -9.98 -11.69 -8.77
C LEU A 348 -9.61 -10.24 -8.30
N TYR A 349 -9.10 -10.06 -7.08
CA TYR A 349 -8.90 -8.73 -6.45
C TYR A 349 -7.43 -8.42 -6.06
N ASN A 350 -6.47 -9.02 -6.77
CA ASN A 350 -5.05 -8.93 -6.43
C ASN A 350 -4.35 -7.69 -7.01
N GLY A 351 -3.95 -6.76 -6.15
CA GLY A 351 -2.82 -5.82 -6.34
C GLY A 351 -1.85 -5.97 -5.16
N GLY A 352 -0.54 -5.82 -5.37
CA GLY A 352 0.46 -6.21 -4.37
C GLY A 352 0.62 -5.26 -3.18
N ALA A 353 0.52 -3.94 -3.38
CA ALA A 353 0.55 -2.96 -2.29
C ALA A 353 -0.71 -2.09 -2.25
N LEU A 354 -1.04 -1.42 -3.35
CA LEU A 354 -2.18 -0.51 -3.46
C LEU A 354 -3.17 -1.05 -4.49
N PHE A 355 -4.41 -1.29 -4.07
CA PHE A 355 -5.49 -1.73 -4.94
C PHE A 355 -6.64 -0.73 -4.93
N ILE A 356 -6.95 -0.20 -6.12
CA ILE A 356 -7.99 0.79 -6.34
C ILE A 356 -9.07 0.20 -7.26
N ARG A 357 -10.33 0.25 -6.82
CA ARG A 357 -11.46 -0.27 -7.58
C ARG A 357 -12.80 0.45 -7.29
N PRO A 358 -13.79 0.37 -8.18
CA PRO A 358 -15.18 0.73 -7.88
C PRO A 358 -15.83 -0.29 -6.93
N SER A 359 -16.97 0.08 -6.34
CA SER A 359 -17.78 -0.73 -5.41
C SER A 359 -18.88 -1.55 -6.14
N GLY A 360 -18.68 -1.94 -7.41
CA GLY A 360 -19.54 -2.90 -8.12
C GLY A 360 -19.06 -4.35 -8.02
N LYS A 361 -19.99 -5.31 -7.88
CA LYS A 361 -19.72 -6.75 -8.06
C LYS A 361 -19.48 -7.00 -9.55
N TYR A 362 -18.36 -7.63 -9.89
CA TYR A 362 -18.11 -8.11 -11.26
C TYR A 362 -19.04 -9.29 -11.57
N ASP A 363 -20.21 -9.02 -12.14
CA ASP A 363 -20.82 -9.94 -13.09
C ASP A 363 -21.03 -9.15 -14.39
N GLY A 364 -20.79 -9.79 -15.53
CA GLY A 364 -20.76 -9.13 -16.84
C GLY A 364 -22.11 -8.65 -17.37
N THR A 365 -23.08 -8.29 -16.52
CA THR A 365 -24.40 -7.82 -16.94
C THR A 365 -24.81 -6.54 -16.22
N TYR A 366 -24.31 -5.39 -16.68
CA TYR A 366 -24.77 -4.10 -16.14
C TYR A 366 -26.07 -3.65 -16.81
N THR A 367 -27.19 -3.77 -16.09
CA THR A 367 -28.22 -2.72 -16.08
C THR A 367 -27.96 -1.85 -14.85
N SER A 368 -27.60 -0.60 -15.09
CA SER A 368 -27.06 0.33 -14.10
C SER A 368 -28.14 0.81 -13.13
N TYR A 369 -28.19 0.25 -11.92
CA TYR A 369 -28.92 0.83 -10.81
C TYR A 369 -28.02 0.89 -9.57
N ASP A 370 -28.08 1.98 -8.79
CA ASP A 370 -27.46 2.03 -7.46
C ASP A 370 -28.16 1.04 -6.49
N TYR A 371 -27.64 0.93 -5.26
CA TYR A 371 -28.22 0.08 -4.20
C TYR A 371 -29.70 0.40 -3.88
N TRP A 372 -30.24 1.50 -4.41
CA TRP A 372 -31.59 2.02 -4.19
C TRP A 372 -32.48 1.93 -5.44
N GLY A 373 -32.01 1.30 -6.52
CA GLY A 373 -32.78 1.19 -7.75
C GLY A 373 -32.80 2.47 -8.58
N ASN A 374 -31.89 3.43 -8.34
CA ASN A 374 -31.76 4.62 -9.17
C ASN A 374 -30.82 4.36 -10.34
N PRO A 375 -31.18 4.75 -11.57
CA PRO A 375 -30.27 4.63 -12.69
C PRO A 375 -28.97 5.39 -12.42
N ILE A 376 -27.81 4.77 -12.64
CA ILE A 376 -26.48 5.40 -12.50
C ILE A 376 -26.28 6.42 -13.65
N ASN A 377 -27.03 7.51 -13.61
CA ASN A 377 -26.96 8.64 -14.55
C ASN A 377 -26.31 9.87 -13.92
N SER A 378 -25.75 9.73 -12.74
CA SER A 378 -25.16 10.81 -11.97
C SER A 378 -23.64 10.71 -12.09
N ILE A 379 -23.05 11.78 -12.62
CA ILE A 379 -21.64 11.88 -12.97
C ILE A 379 -20.83 11.87 -11.65
N SER A 380 -20.37 10.69 -11.23
CA SER A 380 -19.38 10.57 -10.17
C SER A 380 -18.04 11.07 -10.71
N TYR A 381 -17.39 11.95 -9.95
CA TYR A 381 -16.01 12.38 -10.16
C TYR A 381 -15.17 11.73 -9.07
N LEU A 382 -14.19 10.91 -9.45
CA LEU A 382 -13.17 10.38 -8.53
C LEU A 382 -11.80 10.84 -9.00
N LYS A 383 -11.10 11.54 -8.11
CA LYS A 383 -9.70 11.94 -8.30
C LYS A 383 -8.80 11.03 -7.47
N ILE A 384 -7.81 10.43 -8.13
CA ILE A 384 -6.82 9.57 -7.51
C ILE A 384 -5.44 10.15 -7.79
N THR A 385 -4.69 10.40 -6.73
CA THR A 385 -3.30 10.86 -6.80
C THR A 385 -2.41 9.92 -5.99
N VAL A 386 -1.44 9.30 -6.67
CA VAL A 386 -0.38 8.50 -6.05
C VAL A 386 0.93 9.17 -6.39
N ASN A 387 1.46 9.95 -5.45
CA ASN A 387 2.59 10.83 -5.71
C ASN A 387 3.73 10.69 -4.70
N ASN A 388 4.97 10.66 -5.21
CA ASN A 388 6.18 10.64 -4.37
C ASN A 388 6.24 9.47 -3.37
N ASN A 389 5.80 8.28 -3.75
CA ASN A 389 5.86 7.08 -2.91
C ASN A 389 6.99 6.13 -3.34
N THR A 390 7.43 5.28 -2.42
CA THR A 390 8.41 4.23 -2.69
C THR A 390 7.77 2.85 -2.54
N PHE A 391 7.82 2.04 -3.60
CA PHE A 391 7.30 0.68 -3.65
C PHE A 391 8.44 -0.31 -3.85
N ILE A 392 8.79 -1.09 -2.81
CA ILE A 392 9.92 -2.03 -2.83
C ILE A 392 9.43 -3.46 -2.60
N ASN A 393 9.79 -4.36 -3.52
CA ASN A 393 9.61 -5.81 -3.38
C ASN A 393 8.16 -6.22 -3.06
N ASN A 394 7.19 -5.49 -3.61
CA ASN A 394 5.78 -5.85 -3.49
C ASN A 394 5.42 -6.88 -4.55
N THR A 395 4.52 -7.81 -4.22
CA THR A 395 4.15 -8.92 -5.09
C THR A 395 2.63 -9.03 -5.23
N GLY A 396 2.11 -9.06 -6.44
CA GLY A 396 0.69 -9.32 -6.71
C GLY A 396 0.53 -10.21 -7.94
N ASN A 397 -0.67 -10.70 -8.22
CA ASN A 397 -0.91 -11.38 -9.50
C ASN A 397 -0.95 -10.38 -10.67
N ASN A 398 -1.61 -9.24 -10.47
CA ASN A 398 -1.68 -8.12 -11.40
C ASN A 398 -1.32 -6.84 -10.65
N GLY A 399 -0.34 -6.08 -11.12
CA GLY A 399 0.08 -4.87 -10.39
C GLY A 399 0.88 -5.23 -9.15
N GLY A 400 2.18 -5.48 -9.30
CA GLY A 400 3.03 -5.90 -8.18
C GLY A 400 3.11 -4.85 -7.09
N ALA A 401 3.12 -3.57 -7.47
CA ALA A 401 2.95 -2.46 -6.54
C ALA A 401 1.51 -1.92 -6.56
N ILE A 402 1.06 -1.46 -7.72
CA ILE A 402 -0.24 -0.78 -7.88
C ILE A 402 -1.10 -1.57 -8.86
N LYS A 403 -2.33 -1.84 -8.45
CA LYS A 403 -3.40 -2.24 -9.36
C LYS A 403 -4.53 -1.22 -9.30
N THR A 404 -4.94 -0.77 -10.47
CA THR A 404 -6.16 0.04 -10.63
C THR A 404 -7.09 -0.67 -11.60
N VAL A 405 -8.35 -0.81 -11.22
CA VAL A 405 -9.41 -1.21 -12.14
C VAL A 405 -10.54 -0.20 -12.04
N ILE A 406 -10.96 0.35 -13.17
CA ILE A 406 -11.86 1.51 -13.20
C ILE A 406 -13.06 1.19 -14.10
N THR A 407 -14.29 1.43 -13.61
CA THR A 407 -15.54 1.26 -14.36
C THR A 407 -16.49 2.43 -14.11
N GLY A 408 -17.27 2.85 -15.12
CA GLY A 408 -18.57 3.49 -14.87
C GLY A 408 -18.67 5.01 -14.77
N THR A 409 -17.59 5.81 -14.65
CA THR A 409 -17.70 7.26 -14.32
C THR A 409 -16.53 8.14 -14.84
N THR A 410 -16.50 9.44 -14.50
CA THR A 410 -15.38 10.37 -14.85
C THR A 410 -14.26 10.22 -13.82
N TYR A 411 -13.09 9.72 -14.24
CA TYR A 411 -11.95 9.49 -13.35
C TYR A 411 -10.72 10.28 -13.78
N TYR A 412 -9.96 10.76 -12.79
CA TYR A 412 -8.63 11.33 -12.99
C TYR A 412 -7.64 10.55 -12.13
N LEU A 413 -6.77 9.76 -12.77
CA LEU A 413 -5.72 9.00 -12.11
C LEU A 413 -4.35 9.60 -12.44
N ASN A 414 -3.64 10.07 -11.43
CA ASN A 414 -2.26 10.54 -11.55
C ASN A 414 -1.34 9.65 -10.72
N ILE A 415 -0.39 8.99 -11.38
CA ILE A 415 0.70 8.24 -10.74
C ILE A 415 2.01 8.92 -11.11
N THR A 416 2.62 9.64 -10.17
CA THR A 416 3.79 10.46 -10.48
C THR A 416 4.85 10.53 -9.39
N LYS A 417 6.12 10.75 -9.79
CA LYS A 417 7.26 10.87 -8.86
C LYS A 417 7.48 9.67 -7.96
N ASN A 418 6.90 8.52 -8.28
CA ASN A 418 7.05 7.31 -7.47
C ASN A 418 8.31 6.53 -7.90
N VAL A 419 8.85 5.77 -6.95
CA VAL A 419 9.98 4.88 -7.17
C VAL A 419 9.54 3.43 -6.96
N PHE A 420 9.64 2.61 -8.00
CA PHE A 420 9.25 1.19 -7.99
C PHE A 420 10.49 0.31 -8.11
N LYS A 421 10.80 -0.51 -7.10
CA LYS A 421 11.95 -1.41 -7.11
C LYS A 421 11.55 -2.85 -6.82
N TYR A 422 12.02 -3.79 -7.64
CA TYR A 422 11.91 -5.23 -7.36
C TYR A 422 10.47 -5.76 -7.19
N ASN A 423 9.46 -5.02 -7.66
CA ASN A 423 8.07 -5.46 -7.57
C ASN A 423 7.80 -6.57 -8.60
N LYS A 424 6.85 -7.46 -8.28
CA LYS A 424 6.59 -8.68 -9.05
C LYS A 424 5.11 -8.91 -9.30
N ALA A 425 4.74 -9.20 -10.54
CA ALA A 425 3.40 -9.63 -10.93
C ALA A 425 3.39 -10.29 -12.31
N GLU A 426 2.35 -11.05 -12.65
CA GLU A 426 2.21 -11.59 -14.00
C GLU A 426 2.10 -10.48 -15.04
N TYR A 427 1.17 -9.54 -14.80
CA TYR A 427 0.98 -8.34 -15.62
C TYR A 427 1.14 -7.11 -14.75
N GLY A 428 1.97 -6.16 -15.19
CA GLY A 428 2.23 -4.93 -14.44
C GLY A 428 3.09 -5.22 -13.22
N SER A 429 4.33 -5.67 -13.40
CA SER A 429 5.24 -6.00 -12.29
C SER A 429 5.37 -4.84 -11.31
N ALA A 430 5.28 -3.60 -11.79
CA ALA A 430 5.02 -2.42 -10.95
C ALA A 430 3.54 -2.01 -11.00
N ILE A 431 3.02 -1.65 -12.19
CA ILE A 431 1.69 -1.03 -12.34
C ILE A 431 0.84 -1.85 -13.30
N TYR A 432 -0.35 -2.23 -12.85
CA TYR A 432 -1.43 -2.72 -13.71
C TYR A 432 -2.58 -1.72 -13.73
N HIS A 433 -2.91 -1.21 -14.90
CA HIS A 433 -4.00 -0.28 -15.13
C HIS A 433 -5.03 -0.86 -16.10
N ASP A 434 -6.30 -0.76 -15.75
CA ASP A 434 -7.40 -1.29 -16.54
C ASP A 434 -8.63 -0.38 -16.42
N THR A 435 -9.26 -0.08 -17.55
CA THR A 435 -10.49 0.71 -17.62
C THR A 435 -11.50 -0.03 -18.46
N TYR A 436 -12.75 -0.10 -18.00
CA TYR A 436 -13.81 -0.73 -18.79
C TYR A 436 -14.38 0.26 -19.83
N PRO A 437 -14.54 -0.14 -21.11
CA PRO A 437 -14.71 0.75 -22.26
C PRO A 437 -16.04 1.50 -22.35
N ALA A 438 -16.89 1.48 -21.33
CA ALA A 438 -18.24 2.01 -21.44
C ALA A 438 -18.34 3.56 -21.40
N TYR A 439 -17.28 4.30 -21.01
CA TYR A 439 -17.38 5.75 -20.79
C TYR A 439 -16.11 6.57 -21.16
N ASN A 440 -16.26 7.50 -22.11
CA ASN A 440 -15.20 8.34 -22.72
C ASN A 440 -14.61 9.46 -21.84
N LYS A 441 -14.77 9.44 -20.50
CA LYS A 441 -14.39 10.55 -19.60
C LYS A 441 -13.33 10.20 -18.55
N THR A 442 -12.63 9.07 -18.71
CA THR A 442 -11.48 8.72 -17.86
C THR A 442 -10.21 9.36 -18.44
N PHE A 443 -9.34 9.89 -17.57
CA PHE A 443 -8.00 10.36 -17.91
C PHE A 443 -7.00 9.78 -16.92
N THR A 444 -5.99 9.08 -17.44
CA THR A 444 -4.92 8.48 -16.64
C THR A 444 -3.58 9.03 -17.07
N ASN A 445 -2.79 9.56 -16.14
CA ASN A 445 -1.42 10.00 -16.37
C ASN A 445 -0.46 9.20 -15.49
N ILE A 446 0.52 8.54 -16.11
CA ILE A 446 1.61 7.83 -15.44
C ILE A 446 2.92 8.48 -15.87
N TYR A 447 3.48 9.35 -15.04
CA TYR A 447 4.61 10.19 -15.48
C TYR A 447 5.62 10.53 -14.39
N ASN A 448 6.87 10.80 -14.78
CA ASN A 448 7.97 11.11 -13.86
C ASN A 448 8.22 10.03 -12.79
N ASN A 449 7.97 8.75 -13.10
CA ASN A 449 8.26 7.64 -12.18
C ASN A 449 9.59 6.98 -12.53
N THR A 450 10.23 6.36 -11.53
CA THR A 450 11.45 5.56 -11.71
C THR A 450 11.18 4.10 -11.40
N PHE A 451 11.55 3.22 -12.32
CA PHE A 451 11.37 1.77 -12.24
C PHE A 451 12.75 1.09 -12.24
N VAL A 452 13.03 0.27 -11.23
CA VAL A 452 14.30 -0.45 -11.09
C VAL A 452 14.02 -1.93 -10.89
N GLN A 453 14.32 -2.74 -11.90
CA GLN A 453 14.26 -4.21 -11.84
C GLN A 453 12.91 -4.73 -11.34
N ASN A 454 11.80 -4.26 -11.91
CA ASN A 454 10.48 -4.81 -11.62
C ASN A 454 10.23 -6.01 -12.52
N ILE A 455 10.03 -7.19 -11.94
CA ILE A 455 10.19 -8.47 -12.63
C ILE A 455 8.81 -9.11 -12.86
N PRO A 456 8.36 -9.33 -14.10
CA PRO A 456 7.14 -10.06 -14.36
C PRO A 456 7.26 -11.55 -13.96
N ASN A 457 6.19 -12.15 -13.43
CA ASN A 457 6.16 -13.55 -13.03
C ASN A 457 6.14 -14.50 -14.24
N THR A 458 5.51 -14.08 -15.34
CA THR A 458 5.54 -14.82 -16.60
C THR A 458 6.67 -14.28 -17.46
N TYR A 459 7.57 -15.18 -17.82
CA TYR A 459 8.68 -14.86 -18.69
C TYR A 459 8.17 -14.71 -20.14
N ASN A 460 7.99 -13.47 -20.59
CA ASN A 460 7.65 -13.17 -21.97
C ASN A 460 8.89 -12.63 -22.70
N ALA A 461 9.27 -13.27 -23.81
CA ALA A 461 10.47 -12.94 -24.60
C ALA A 461 10.39 -11.60 -25.37
N ARG A 462 9.27 -10.88 -25.25
CA ARG A 462 9.11 -9.53 -25.81
C ARG A 462 9.95 -8.54 -25.00
N ARG A 463 10.23 -7.37 -25.58
CA ARG A 463 10.99 -6.27 -24.96
C ARG A 463 10.10 -5.03 -24.88
N GLY A 464 10.51 -4.06 -24.07
CA GLY A 464 9.75 -2.84 -23.80
C GLY A 464 9.06 -2.93 -22.44
N ALA A 465 9.35 -1.96 -21.58
CA ALA A 465 8.83 -1.96 -20.21
C ALA A 465 7.31 -1.79 -20.15
N ILE A 466 6.75 -1.16 -21.17
CA ILE A 466 5.33 -0.79 -21.24
C ILE A 466 4.63 -1.78 -22.17
N THR A 467 3.55 -2.38 -21.68
CA THR A 467 2.62 -3.15 -22.50
C THR A 467 1.30 -2.42 -22.53
N ASP A 468 0.96 -1.92 -23.70
CA ASP A 468 -0.26 -1.19 -23.97
C ASP A 468 -1.17 -2.00 -24.88
N ILE A 469 -2.41 -2.18 -24.44
CA ILE A 469 -3.52 -2.71 -25.26
C ILE A 469 -4.72 -1.75 -25.31
N GLY A 470 -4.61 -0.58 -24.68
CA GLY A 470 -5.64 0.46 -24.58
C GLY A 470 -5.46 1.64 -25.54
N ASN A 471 -4.40 1.64 -26.35
CA ASN A 471 -3.98 2.75 -27.22
C ASN A 471 -3.56 3.98 -26.42
N ALA A 472 -2.69 3.78 -25.44
CA ALA A 472 -2.09 4.83 -24.65
C ALA A 472 -1.14 5.71 -25.50
N ILE A 473 -1.07 7.00 -25.15
CA ILE A 473 -0.05 7.90 -25.67
C ILE A 473 1.22 7.68 -24.85
N ILE A 474 2.29 7.19 -25.49
CA ILE A 474 3.56 6.86 -24.85
C ILE A 474 4.66 7.76 -25.41
N THR A 475 5.24 8.64 -24.58
CA THR A 475 6.24 9.63 -25.00
C THR A 475 7.38 9.74 -23.99
N ASN A 476 8.60 10.03 -24.43
CA ASN A 476 9.75 10.29 -23.53
C ASN A 476 10.02 9.23 -22.45
N ASN A 477 9.71 7.96 -22.72
CA ASN A 477 10.07 6.85 -21.85
C ASN A 477 11.30 6.14 -22.43
N ASN A 478 12.29 5.77 -21.60
CA ASN A 478 13.42 4.93 -22.05
C ASN A 478 13.07 3.42 -22.02
N ASP A 479 11.79 3.08 -22.20
CA ASP A 479 11.22 1.75 -21.97
C ASP A 479 11.76 0.67 -22.92
N GLU A 480 12.17 1.05 -24.15
CA GLU A 480 12.80 0.15 -25.12
C GLU A 480 14.11 -0.47 -24.60
N THR A 481 14.75 0.17 -23.62
CA THR A 481 16.00 -0.30 -23.02
C THR A 481 15.80 -1.27 -21.87
N SER A 482 14.57 -1.38 -21.36
CA SER A 482 14.22 -2.25 -20.25
C SER A 482 14.37 -3.73 -20.61
N LYS A 483 14.83 -4.50 -19.62
CA LYS A 483 14.95 -5.97 -19.70
C LYS A 483 13.61 -6.66 -19.44
N TYR A 484 12.67 -5.99 -18.80
CA TYR A 484 11.46 -6.58 -18.23
C TYR A 484 10.23 -6.05 -18.94
N THR A 485 9.51 -6.94 -19.62
CA THR A 485 8.18 -6.60 -20.14
C THR A 485 7.17 -6.46 -19.04
N HIS A 486 6.05 -5.80 -19.38
CA HIS A 486 4.92 -5.65 -18.48
C HIS A 486 5.29 -4.97 -17.15
N THR A 487 6.31 -4.10 -17.12
CA THR A 487 6.58 -3.27 -15.93
C THR A 487 5.40 -2.35 -15.66
N ILE A 488 4.94 -1.68 -16.72
CA ILE A 488 3.63 -1.07 -16.78
C ILE A 488 2.79 -1.91 -17.74
N TYR A 489 1.62 -2.32 -17.28
CA TYR A 489 0.62 -2.97 -18.11
C TYR A 489 -0.64 -2.11 -18.10
N THR A 490 -1.10 -1.69 -19.28
CA THR A 490 -2.31 -0.87 -19.40
C THR A 490 -3.28 -1.44 -20.43
N LYS A 491 -4.55 -1.52 -20.02
CA LYS A 491 -5.72 -1.66 -20.91
C LYS A 491 -6.56 -0.37 -20.94
N GLY A 492 -6.05 0.68 -20.31
CA GLY A 492 -6.77 1.92 -20.10
C GLY A 492 -6.96 2.70 -21.40
N ILE A 493 -8.17 3.18 -21.66
CA ILE A 493 -8.40 4.22 -22.69
C ILE A 493 -7.97 5.59 -22.13
N ASN A 494 -7.64 6.55 -23.00
CA ASN A 494 -7.21 7.90 -22.61
C ASN A 494 -6.08 7.90 -21.55
N THR A 495 -5.12 7.00 -21.73
CA THR A 495 -3.96 6.88 -20.86
C THR A 495 -2.77 7.56 -21.51
N GLU A 496 -2.10 8.45 -20.77
CA GLU A 496 -0.81 9.02 -21.13
C GLU A 496 0.28 8.45 -20.21
N ILE A 497 1.37 7.97 -20.81
CA ILE A 497 2.55 7.48 -20.12
C ILE A 497 3.74 8.28 -20.62
N SER A 498 4.29 9.15 -19.79
CA SER A 498 5.31 10.09 -20.21
C SER A 498 6.45 10.29 -19.20
N ASP A 499 7.65 10.58 -19.67
CA ASP A 499 8.79 10.98 -18.82
C ASP A 499 9.13 9.98 -17.70
N ASN A 500 8.93 8.67 -17.92
CA ASN A 500 9.31 7.64 -16.95
C ASN A 500 10.70 7.07 -17.26
N ILE A 501 11.41 6.70 -16.19
CA ILE A 501 12.76 6.12 -16.23
C ILE A 501 12.70 4.65 -15.84
N PHE A 502 13.17 3.78 -16.73
CA PHE A 502 13.38 2.34 -16.51
C PHE A 502 14.89 2.08 -16.40
N ASP A 503 15.37 1.85 -15.19
CA ASP A 503 16.77 1.63 -14.83
C ASP A 503 17.02 0.17 -14.42
N ASP A 504 16.98 -0.73 -15.41
CA ASP A 504 17.20 -2.17 -15.22
C ASP A 504 18.68 -2.59 -15.41
N GLY A 505 19.57 -1.62 -15.59
CA GLY A 505 20.95 -1.83 -16.03
C GLY A 505 21.06 -2.29 -17.49
N PRO A 506 22.28 -2.61 -17.97
CA PRO A 506 22.55 -2.86 -19.39
C PRO A 506 22.01 -4.21 -19.87
N ILE A 507 21.46 -4.27 -21.08
CA ILE A 507 20.88 -5.48 -21.69
C ILE A 507 21.94 -6.59 -21.83
N GLU A 508 21.65 -7.77 -21.30
CA GLU A 508 22.58 -8.91 -21.37
C GLU A 508 22.83 -9.35 -22.83
N THR A 509 24.11 -9.61 -23.17
CA THR A 509 24.51 -10.11 -24.48
C THR A 509 24.96 -11.57 -24.43
N TYR A 510 25.06 -12.18 -25.61
CA TYR A 510 25.51 -13.54 -25.84
C TYR A 510 26.47 -13.56 -27.02
N ILE A 511 27.62 -14.19 -26.82
CA ILE A 511 28.64 -14.37 -27.85
C ILE A 511 28.89 -15.86 -28.06
N SER A 512 28.88 -16.30 -29.31
CA SER A 512 29.27 -17.65 -29.71
C SER A 512 30.46 -17.62 -30.66
N ILE A 513 31.30 -18.65 -30.59
CA ILE A 513 32.40 -18.88 -31.52
C ILE A 513 32.10 -20.20 -32.24
N ASN A 514 32.18 -20.20 -33.57
CA ASN A 514 32.06 -21.42 -34.35
C ASN A 514 33.29 -22.31 -34.11
N GLU A 515 33.15 -23.61 -34.38
CA GLU A 515 34.31 -24.51 -34.39
C GLU A 515 35.38 -23.99 -35.36
N ILE A 516 36.63 -24.01 -34.91
CA ILE A 516 37.79 -23.59 -35.69
C ILE A 516 38.55 -24.86 -36.06
N GLY A 517 38.57 -25.20 -37.34
CA GLY A 517 39.31 -26.37 -37.84
C GLY A 517 40.81 -26.24 -37.60
N ASN A 518 41.47 -27.39 -37.47
CA ASN A 518 42.94 -27.44 -37.48
C ASN A 518 43.47 -26.93 -38.82
N THR A 519 44.64 -26.28 -38.78
CA THR A 519 45.27 -25.71 -39.98
C THR A 519 46.77 -25.95 -39.95
N GLN A 520 47.47 -25.69 -41.06
CA GLN A 520 48.92 -25.84 -41.14
C GLN A 520 49.62 -24.50 -40.97
N TYR A 521 50.87 -24.54 -40.55
CA TYR A 521 51.73 -23.36 -40.43
C TYR A 521 51.69 -22.51 -41.71
N THR A 522 51.55 -21.19 -41.56
CA THR A 522 51.34 -20.16 -42.61
C THR A 522 49.98 -20.15 -43.32
N ASP A 523 49.14 -21.17 -43.15
CA ASP A 523 47.78 -21.15 -43.66
C ASP A 523 46.88 -20.28 -42.75
N ASN A 524 45.70 -19.91 -43.25
CA ASN A 524 44.75 -19.09 -42.51
C ASN A 524 43.85 -19.94 -41.61
N ALA A 525 43.63 -19.48 -40.38
CA ALA A 525 42.54 -19.91 -39.51
C ALA A 525 41.42 -18.86 -39.54
N THR A 526 40.18 -19.28 -39.79
CA THR A 526 39.02 -18.38 -39.81
C THR A 526 38.30 -18.42 -38.48
N ILE A 527 38.41 -17.34 -37.71
CA ILE A 527 37.70 -17.16 -36.44
C ILE A 527 36.37 -16.49 -36.75
N LYS A 528 35.29 -17.26 -36.67
CA LYS A 528 33.93 -16.79 -36.95
C LYS A 528 33.05 -17.00 -35.74
N GLY A 529 32.13 -16.08 -35.49
CA GLY A 529 31.17 -16.21 -34.41
C GLY A 529 30.04 -15.22 -34.53
N LYS A 530 29.19 -15.16 -33.51
CA LYS A 530 27.99 -14.30 -33.48
C LYS A 530 27.88 -13.58 -32.15
N LEU A 531 27.65 -12.26 -32.21
CA LEU A 531 27.22 -11.45 -31.07
C LEU A 531 25.75 -11.08 -31.24
N LYS A 532 24.96 -11.43 -30.25
CA LYS A 532 23.54 -11.08 -30.17
C LYS A 532 23.21 -10.71 -28.74
N THR A 533 22.07 -10.09 -28.55
CA THR A 533 21.49 -10.01 -27.21
C THR A 533 21.09 -11.40 -26.72
N ASN A 534 21.16 -11.64 -25.41
CA ASN A 534 20.83 -12.94 -24.84
C ASN A 534 19.33 -13.26 -25.00
N TYR A 535 18.48 -12.26 -24.78
CA TYR A 535 17.03 -12.38 -24.84
C TYR A 535 16.48 -11.87 -26.18
N GLY A 536 15.63 -12.64 -26.88
CA GLY A 536 15.10 -12.28 -28.20
C GLY A 536 16.10 -12.42 -29.37
N GLY A 537 17.38 -12.65 -29.08
CA GLY A 537 18.39 -13.00 -30.08
C GLY A 537 18.71 -11.91 -31.10
N THR A 538 18.31 -10.65 -30.83
CA THR A 538 18.56 -9.51 -31.73
C THR A 538 20.06 -9.38 -31.97
N PRO A 539 20.52 -9.39 -33.25
CA PRO A 539 21.93 -9.22 -33.57
C PRO A 539 22.45 -7.83 -33.21
N LEU A 540 23.65 -7.76 -32.62
CA LEU A 540 24.35 -6.49 -32.44
C LEU A 540 25.17 -6.21 -33.68
N LYS A 541 24.74 -5.23 -34.47
CA LYS A 541 25.36 -4.87 -35.77
C LYS A 541 26.49 -3.87 -35.59
N ASN A 542 27.46 -3.86 -36.51
CA ASN A 542 28.59 -2.90 -36.55
C ASN A 542 29.28 -2.71 -35.19
N THR A 543 29.37 -3.78 -34.40
CA THR A 543 29.85 -3.77 -33.02
C THR A 543 31.27 -4.33 -32.98
N ILE A 544 32.17 -3.63 -32.29
CA ILE A 544 33.58 -4.01 -32.18
C ILE A 544 33.73 -5.26 -31.30
N ILE A 545 34.46 -6.24 -31.81
CA ILE A 545 34.86 -7.46 -31.12
C ILE A 545 36.39 -7.48 -31.03
N LYS A 546 36.91 -7.69 -29.81
CA LYS A 546 38.34 -7.94 -29.56
C LYS A 546 38.61 -9.44 -29.63
N ILE A 547 39.63 -9.84 -30.38
CA ILE A 547 40.06 -11.23 -30.52
C ILE A 547 41.53 -11.30 -30.10
N THR A 548 41.82 -11.98 -29.00
CA THR A 548 43.18 -12.21 -28.52
C THR A 548 43.60 -13.63 -28.85
N ILE A 549 44.72 -13.78 -29.55
CA ILE A 549 45.30 -15.06 -29.99
C ILE A 549 46.66 -15.22 -29.34
N ASN A 550 46.79 -16.22 -28.46
CA ASN A 550 47.91 -16.49 -27.54
C ASN A 550 48.20 -15.33 -26.58
N GLU A 551 48.58 -14.16 -27.09
CA GLU A 551 48.84 -12.91 -26.35
C GLU A 551 48.58 -11.65 -27.20
N LYS A 552 48.34 -11.80 -28.51
CA LYS A 552 48.19 -10.66 -29.43
C LYS A 552 46.72 -10.36 -29.69
N THR A 553 46.33 -9.10 -29.51
CA THR A 553 44.96 -8.63 -29.69
C THR A 553 44.74 -8.05 -31.09
N TYR A 554 43.59 -8.40 -31.64
CA TYR A 554 43.06 -7.95 -32.92
C TYR A 554 41.63 -7.45 -32.73
N THR A 555 41.11 -6.70 -33.71
CA THR A 555 39.73 -6.24 -33.71
C THR A 555 39.03 -6.57 -35.02
N THR A 556 37.75 -6.84 -34.92
CA THR A 556 36.84 -6.96 -36.06
C THR A 556 35.49 -6.36 -35.68
N LYS A 557 34.56 -6.26 -36.63
CA LYS A 557 33.20 -5.80 -36.38
C LYS A 557 32.18 -6.85 -36.78
N THR A 558 31.05 -6.85 -36.11
CA THR A 558 29.89 -7.65 -36.50
C THR A 558 29.19 -7.08 -37.72
N ASP A 559 28.67 -7.95 -38.57
CA ASP A 559 27.85 -7.60 -39.73
C ASP A 559 26.36 -7.33 -39.33
N ASN A 560 25.49 -7.17 -40.33
CA ASN A 560 24.06 -6.95 -40.13
C ASN A 560 23.32 -8.12 -39.44
N ASN A 561 23.91 -9.32 -39.46
CA ASN A 561 23.40 -10.51 -38.81
C ASN A 561 24.09 -10.76 -37.46
N GLY A 562 24.93 -9.83 -36.99
CA GLY A 562 25.68 -9.95 -35.74
C GLY A 562 26.87 -10.90 -35.84
N ILE A 563 27.26 -11.31 -37.06
CA ILE A 563 28.34 -12.26 -37.29
C ILE A 563 29.66 -11.49 -37.37
N PHE A 564 30.66 -11.90 -36.61
CA PHE A 564 32.03 -11.40 -36.76
C PHE A 564 32.89 -12.47 -37.43
N THR A 565 33.82 -12.03 -38.29
CA THR A 565 34.80 -12.91 -38.95
C THR A 565 36.18 -12.26 -38.90
N TYR A 566 37.20 -13.04 -38.56
CA TYR A 566 38.60 -12.63 -38.58
C TYR A 566 39.47 -13.75 -39.14
N ASN A 567 40.25 -13.45 -40.18
CA ASN A 567 41.17 -14.39 -40.79
C ASN A 567 42.56 -14.17 -40.19
N TYR A 568 43.06 -15.17 -39.45
CA TYR A 568 44.35 -15.14 -38.80
C TYR A 568 45.36 -15.99 -39.56
N LYS A 569 46.47 -15.39 -39.98
CA LYS A 569 47.59 -16.13 -40.59
C LYS A 569 48.41 -16.80 -39.49
N THR A 570 48.48 -18.12 -39.50
CA THR A 570 49.08 -18.89 -38.42
C THR A 570 50.61 -18.83 -38.45
N ASN A 571 51.21 -18.61 -37.27
CA ASN A 571 52.66 -18.49 -37.10
C ASN A 571 53.18 -19.19 -35.83
N THR A 572 52.31 -19.88 -35.09
CA THR A 572 52.65 -20.58 -33.85
C THR A 572 52.15 -22.01 -33.94
N LEU A 573 53.04 -22.99 -33.82
CA LEU A 573 52.71 -24.42 -33.87
C LEU A 573 52.01 -24.88 -32.58
N GLY A 574 51.24 -25.96 -32.67
CA GLY A 574 50.53 -26.55 -31.54
C GLY A 574 49.22 -25.83 -31.22
N THR A 575 48.79 -25.91 -29.96
CA THR A 575 47.52 -25.33 -29.49
C THR A 575 47.62 -23.81 -29.41
N ASN A 576 46.74 -23.13 -30.14
CA ASN A 576 46.59 -21.69 -30.10
C ASN A 576 45.35 -21.32 -29.28
N ASN A 577 45.53 -20.47 -28.28
CA ASN A 577 44.48 -20.03 -27.36
C ASN A 577 43.78 -18.77 -27.89
N ILE A 578 42.45 -18.79 -27.93
CA ILE A 578 41.62 -17.68 -28.42
C ILE A 578 40.73 -17.16 -27.31
N THR A 579 40.74 -15.86 -27.10
CA THR A 579 39.75 -15.14 -26.27
C THR A 579 39.05 -14.11 -27.14
N VAL A 580 37.72 -14.19 -27.22
CA VAL A 580 36.88 -13.24 -27.94
C VAL A 580 36.07 -12.44 -26.93
N THR A 581 36.17 -11.11 -26.99
CA THR A 581 35.56 -10.19 -26.03
C THR A 581 34.75 -9.11 -26.73
N TYR A 582 33.52 -8.93 -26.28
CA TYR A 582 32.74 -7.72 -26.42
C TYR A 582 32.76 -6.96 -25.10
N GLU A 583 33.26 -5.72 -25.06
CA GLU A 583 33.45 -5.00 -23.80
C GLU A 583 32.15 -4.48 -23.17
N GLY A 584 31.07 -4.39 -23.95
CA GLY A 584 29.83 -3.76 -23.53
C GLY A 584 29.81 -2.25 -23.73
N ASN A 585 28.72 -1.63 -23.32
CA ASN A 585 28.52 -0.18 -23.22
C ASN A 585 27.37 0.11 -22.23
N THR A 586 26.92 1.38 -22.15
CA THR A 586 25.82 1.78 -21.26
C THR A 586 24.51 1.05 -21.54
N LYS A 587 24.27 0.60 -22.79
CA LYS A 587 23.05 -0.10 -23.20
C LYS A 587 23.17 -1.63 -23.15
N TYR A 588 24.35 -2.19 -23.38
CA TYR A 588 24.57 -3.63 -23.54
C TYR A 588 25.71 -4.14 -22.66
N ALA A 589 25.48 -5.21 -21.92
CA ALA A 589 26.50 -5.80 -21.05
C ALA A 589 27.61 -6.47 -21.86
N GLY A 590 28.85 -6.38 -21.38
CA GLY A 590 30.02 -7.05 -21.97
C GLY A 590 30.01 -8.57 -21.79
N ARG A 591 30.73 -9.27 -22.68
CA ARG A 591 30.88 -10.74 -22.72
C ARG A 591 32.23 -11.18 -23.24
N THR A 592 32.71 -12.31 -22.71
CA THR A 592 33.94 -12.95 -23.16
C THR A 592 33.73 -14.45 -23.33
N MET A 593 34.30 -15.02 -24.40
CA MET A 593 34.35 -16.46 -24.66
C MET A 593 35.76 -16.89 -25.02
N LYS A 594 36.10 -18.14 -24.70
CA LYS A 594 37.41 -18.73 -25.00
C LYS A 594 37.25 -19.99 -25.83
N THR A 595 38.20 -20.23 -26.72
CA THR A 595 38.31 -21.46 -27.50
C THR A 595 39.78 -21.70 -27.89
N THR A 596 40.06 -22.82 -28.56
CA THR A 596 41.40 -23.16 -29.05
C THR A 596 41.33 -23.77 -30.43
N PHE A 597 42.43 -23.74 -31.18
CA PHE A 597 42.61 -24.55 -32.39
C PHE A 597 44.07 -25.03 -32.49
N THR A 598 44.32 -26.09 -33.26
CA THR A 598 45.68 -26.65 -33.41
C THR A 598 46.27 -26.28 -34.76
N VAL A 599 47.54 -25.85 -34.74
CA VAL A 599 48.35 -25.62 -35.93
C VAL A 599 49.38 -26.73 -36.07
N THR A 600 49.36 -27.45 -37.18
CA THR A 600 50.31 -28.53 -37.49
C THR A 600 51.40 -28.07 -38.45
N GLN A 601 52.48 -28.85 -38.54
CA GLN A 601 53.54 -28.60 -39.50
C GLN A 601 53.02 -28.79 -40.94
N LYS A 602 53.55 -27.98 -41.87
CA LYS A 602 53.30 -28.15 -43.30
C LYS A 602 54.18 -29.29 -43.83
N PRO A 603 53.65 -30.24 -44.62
CA PRO A 603 54.46 -31.31 -45.18
C PRO A 603 55.56 -30.72 -46.07
N THR A 604 56.79 -31.20 -45.89
CA THR A 604 57.95 -30.78 -46.68
C THR A 604 58.44 -31.95 -47.53
N LYS A 605 59.00 -31.64 -48.70
CA LYS A 605 59.64 -32.61 -49.59
C LYS A 605 61.04 -32.15 -49.91
N ILE A 606 62.03 -32.96 -49.57
CA ILE A 606 63.42 -32.77 -49.99
C ILE A 606 63.60 -33.45 -51.34
N THR A 607 64.15 -32.74 -52.32
CA THR A 607 64.59 -33.30 -53.60
C THR A 607 66.08 -33.10 -53.74
N ILE A 608 66.80 -34.16 -54.05
CA ILE A 608 68.22 -34.10 -54.37
C ILE A 608 68.34 -34.01 -55.89
N ASN A 609 68.97 -32.95 -56.38
CA ASN A 609 69.32 -32.85 -57.79
C ASN A 609 70.32 -33.97 -58.14
N LYS A 610 70.24 -34.49 -59.36
CA LYS A 610 71.17 -35.53 -59.84
C LYS A 610 72.62 -35.09 -59.60
N ILE A 611 73.37 -35.88 -58.83
CA ILE A 611 74.80 -35.66 -58.60
C ILE A 611 75.54 -36.23 -59.82
N ALA A 612 76.40 -35.41 -60.45
CA ALA A 612 77.24 -35.87 -61.55
C ALA A 612 78.34 -36.81 -61.03
N ASN A 613 78.67 -37.84 -61.80
CA ASN A 613 79.81 -38.69 -61.48
C ASN A 613 81.11 -37.89 -61.64
N THR A 614 82.00 -37.96 -60.66
CA THR A 614 83.38 -37.47 -60.76
C THR A 614 84.36 -38.63 -60.69
N GLN A 615 85.53 -38.49 -61.32
CA GLN A 615 86.59 -39.49 -61.27
C GLN A 615 87.51 -39.22 -60.07
N TYR A 616 88.04 -40.29 -59.46
CA TYR A 616 88.97 -40.22 -58.33
C TYR A 616 90.21 -39.36 -58.67
N ALA A 617 90.56 -38.42 -57.77
CA ALA A 617 91.73 -37.53 -57.80
C ALA A 617 91.69 -36.26 -58.67
N ASN A 618 90.52 -35.74 -59.08
CA ASN A 618 90.40 -34.35 -59.52
C ASN A 618 89.75 -33.49 -58.42
N ASN A 619 90.54 -32.63 -57.80
CA ASN A 619 90.04 -31.61 -56.88
C ASN A 619 89.17 -30.61 -57.66
N ALA A 620 87.98 -30.33 -57.13
CA ALA A 620 87.28 -29.06 -57.29
C ALA A 620 87.02 -28.49 -55.90
#